data_AF-A0A9X0CJE7-F1
#
_entry.id   AF-A0A9X0CJE7-F1
#
_cell.length_a   1.000
_cell.length_b   1.000
_cell.length_c   1.000
_cell.angle_alpha   90.00
_cell.angle_beta   90.00
_cell.angle_gamma   90.00
#
_symmetry.space_group_name_H-M   'P 1'
#
loop_
_entity.id
_entity.type
_entity.pdbx_description
1 polymer ?
#
loop_
_entity_poly.entity_id
_entity_poly.type
_entity_poly.pdbx_seq_one_letter_code
_entity_poly.pdbx_strand_id
1 'polypeptide(L)'
;MQYPVAFDPSGNASKEPALAIDATLPPEDFTKNVDQYWNYLRGRPVKSDIEKDDSVVSVDLWDFAGQHLYYASHPVFFSSRALYLLVCNLSKPLNATAQPCARQGIHDVFLENPNGETNLENLLSWLATVHSITQTREETVESTEKTLPYLRPPVFIVGTHADKPFEDAAVMKSQIEKIISGKEYVRQVIRPLFSIDNTRGHSQPSTGHGNTDMPRNDEIEALRNRIMEVLKQEPYMGEKIPIKWLNFEKVIEALVAEHIYHMNLEQLQRYAREVCFIDDEDEFTTLVDFYHDSGLIIKHCSTVVLKAQWLIDLFKQLITIPPFHKTDPVNSKYWREVETTGVLSMELVDHVFYKFIQEGLVKEDILDMMERFGLIAKFSPSPTVLKYFVPAQLKSSPKSLCDVEPSSHDPCPMYVHFVVGFVPLLAACF
;
A
#
# COMPACT_ATOMS: atom_id res chain seq x y z
N MET A 1 14.94 -36.89 9.36
CA MET A 1 13.89 -37.79 8.82
C MET A 1 13.95 -37.68 7.31
N GLN A 2 14.24 -38.80 6.65
CA GLN A 2 14.38 -38.91 5.18
C GLN A 2 13.01 -38.80 4.51
N TYR A 3 12.92 -37.96 3.48
CA TYR A 3 11.88 -38.06 2.46
C TYR A 3 12.53 -38.52 1.15
N PRO A 4 12.00 -39.53 0.44
CA PRO A 4 12.50 -39.89 -0.87
C PRO A 4 11.83 -38.98 -1.92
N VAL A 5 12.64 -38.25 -2.68
CA VAL A 5 12.20 -37.58 -3.91
C VAL A 5 12.34 -38.59 -5.04
N ALA A 6 11.21 -39.05 -5.58
CA ALA A 6 11.17 -39.76 -6.85
C ALA A 6 11.35 -38.73 -7.97
N PHE A 7 12.37 -38.96 -8.80
CA PHE A 7 12.70 -38.15 -9.97
C PHE A 7 11.84 -38.62 -11.15
N ASP A 8 10.98 -37.76 -11.70
CA ASP A 8 10.29 -37.99 -12.97
C ASP A 8 11.00 -37.18 -14.08
N PRO A 9 11.67 -37.84 -15.04
CA PRO A 9 12.45 -37.20 -16.10
C PRO A 9 11.60 -36.95 -17.36
N SER A 10 10.44 -36.31 -17.22
CA SER A 10 9.64 -35.86 -18.36
C SER A 10 9.33 -34.36 -18.23
N GLY A 11 10.07 -33.55 -18.99
CA GLY A 11 9.78 -32.13 -19.16
C GLY A 11 8.34 -31.97 -19.65
N ASN A 12 7.52 -31.29 -18.87
CA ASN A 12 6.14 -31.02 -19.19
C ASN A 12 5.86 -29.54 -18.95
N ALA A 13 5.25 -28.91 -19.94
CA ALA A 13 4.64 -27.59 -19.81
C ALA A 13 3.91 -27.49 -18.47
N SER A 14 4.12 -26.39 -17.75
CA SER A 14 3.42 -26.07 -16.52
C SER A 14 1.93 -26.31 -16.73
N LYS A 15 1.38 -27.37 -16.12
CA LYS A 15 -0.04 -27.65 -16.14
C LYS A 15 -0.69 -26.58 -15.25
N GLU A 16 -1.21 -25.55 -15.89
CA GLU A 16 -2.10 -24.58 -15.25
C GLU A 16 -3.24 -25.35 -14.57
N PRO A 17 -3.57 -25.05 -13.30
CA PRO A 17 -4.60 -25.78 -12.59
C PRO A 17 -5.96 -25.56 -13.27
N ALA A 18 -6.69 -26.64 -13.50
CA ALA A 18 -8.08 -26.54 -13.89
C ALA A 18 -8.89 -26.00 -12.70
N LEU A 19 -9.25 -24.72 -12.73
CA LEU A 19 -10.07 -24.12 -11.70
C LEU A 19 -11.54 -24.53 -11.91
N ALA A 20 -12.13 -25.16 -10.89
CA ALA A 20 -13.56 -25.47 -10.87
C ALA A 20 -14.35 -24.22 -10.47
N ILE A 21 -14.44 -23.24 -11.36
CA ILE A 21 -15.19 -21.99 -11.12
C ILE A 21 -16.54 -22.08 -11.82
N ASP A 22 -17.62 -21.89 -11.06
CA ASP A 22 -18.93 -21.66 -11.65
C ASP A 22 -19.05 -20.22 -12.14
N ALA A 23 -18.68 -20.02 -13.40
CA ALA A 23 -18.79 -18.75 -14.12
C ALA A 23 -20.24 -18.40 -14.53
N THR A 24 -21.22 -19.27 -14.25
CA THR A 24 -22.63 -19.05 -14.62
C THR A 24 -23.40 -18.23 -13.59
N LEU A 25 -22.86 -18.11 -12.38
CA LEU A 25 -23.43 -17.31 -11.30
C LEU A 25 -22.46 -16.18 -10.90
N PRO A 26 -22.93 -15.00 -10.48
CA PRO A 26 -22.08 -13.99 -9.83
C PRO A 26 -21.56 -14.46 -8.45
N PRO A 27 -20.67 -13.71 -7.78
CA PRO A 27 -20.30 -13.96 -6.39
C PRO A 27 -21.54 -14.05 -5.47
N GLU A 28 -21.49 -14.86 -4.41
CA GLU A 28 -22.64 -15.07 -3.51
C GLU A 28 -23.10 -13.76 -2.85
N ASP A 29 -22.14 -12.93 -2.44
CA ASP A 29 -22.43 -11.62 -1.84
C ASP A 29 -23.11 -10.67 -2.83
N PHE A 30 -22.67 -10.68 -4.09
CA PHE A 30 -23.35 -9.92 -5.16
C PHE A 30 -24.78 -10.42 -5.36
N THR A 31 -24.98 -11.74 -5.44
CA THR A 31 -26.30 -12.35 -5.64
C THR A 31 -27.24 -12.03 -4.48
N LYS A 32 -26.75 -12.12 -3.25
CA LYS A 32 -27.49 -11.75 -2.04
C LYS A 32 -27.90 -10.27 -2.05
N ASN A 33 -27.01 -9.38 -2.47
CA ASN A 33 -27.29 -7.94 -2.55
C ASN A 33 -28.31 -7.63 -3.66
N VAL A 34 -28.20 -8.28 -4.82
CA VAL A 34 -29.18 -8.16 -5.91
C VAL A 34 -30.55 -8.71 -5.49
N ASP A 35 -30.61 -9.85 -4.81
CA ASP A 35 -31.84 -10.43 -4.30
C ASP A 35 -32.51 -9.53 -3.26
N GLN A 36 -31.73 -8.89 -2.38
CA GLN A 36 -32.24 -7.92 -1.42
C GLN A 36 -32.82 -6.68 -2.13
N TYR A 37 -32.08 -6.14 -3.10
CA TYR A 37 -32.53 -5.01 -3.92
C TYR A 37 -33.80 -5.34 -4.73
N TRP A 38 -33.88 -6.56 -5.28
CA TRP A 38 -35.03 -7.03 -6.05
C TRP A 38 -36.27 -7.28 -5.17
N ASN A 39 -36.10 -7.82 -3.96
CA ASN A 39 -37.17 -7.99 -2.98
C ASN A 39 -37.71 -6.62 -2.50
N TYR A 40 -36.82 -5.64 -2.33
CA TYR A 40 -37.18 -4.25 -2.05
C TYR A 40 -38.02 -3.63 -3.18
N LEU A 41 -37.57 -3.73 -4.45
CA LEU A 41 -38.33 -3.22 -5.61
C LEU A 41 -39.73 -3.85 -5.74
N ARG A 42 -39.93 -5.08 -5.23
CA ARG A 42 -41.22 -5.77 -5.19
C ARG A 42 -42.09 -5.43 -3.97
N GLY A 43 -41.66 -4.50 -3.12
CA GLY A 43 -42.42 -4.03 -1.95
C GLY A 43 -42.58 -5.08 -0.85
N ARG A 44 -41.67 -6.08 -0.77
CA ARG A 44 -41.68 -7.07 0.30
C ARG A 44 -40.95 -6.52 1.53
N PRO A 45 -41.39 -6.83 2.76
CA PRO A 45 -40.71 -6.37 3.96
C PRO A 45 -39.32 -6.99 4.04
N VAL A 46 -38.30 -6.15 3.84
CA VAL A 46 -36.90 -6.51 4.07
C VAL A 46 -36.65 -6.48 5.58
N LYS A 47 -35.95 -7.48 6.12
CA LYS A 47 -35.65 -7.62 7.57
C LYS A 47 -34.54 -6.67 8.07
N SER A 48 -34.23 -5.60 7.34
CA SER A 48 -33.15 -4.67 7.68
C SER A 48 -33.53 -3.24 7.34
N ASP A 49 -32.99 -2.30 8.13
CA ASP A 49 -33.09 -0.84 8.02
C ASP A 49 -32.42 -0.29 6.74
N ILE A 50 -32.75 -0.85 5.57
CA ILE A 50 -32.26 -0.35 4.28
C ILE A 50 -33.26 0.72 3.84
N GLU A 51 -32.94 1.97 4.14
CA GLU A 51 -33.64 3.11 3.54
C GLU A 51 -33.30 3.22 2.05
N LYS A 52 -34.15 3.94 1.32
CA LYS A 52 -34.32 4.04 -0.14
C LYS A 52 -33.07 4.23 -1.03
N ASP A 53 -31.88 4.42 -0.46
CA ASP A 53 -30.68 4.96 -1.12
C ASP A 53 -29.36 4.26 -0.72
N ASP A 54 -29.41 3.15 0.03
CA ASP A 54 -28.19 2.48 0.51
C ASP A 54 -27.60 1.54 -0.55
N SER A 55 -26.80 2.13 -1.45
CA SER A 55 -25.81 1.40 -2.22
C SER A 55 -24.86 0.66 -1.27
N VAL A 56 -24.70 -0.65 -1.44
CA VAL A 56 -23.69 -1.42 -0.70
C VAL A 56 -22.31 -0.97 -1.18
N VAL A 57 -21.50 -0.44 -0.24
CA VAL A 57 -20.12 -0.05 -0.51
C VAL A 57 -19.20 -1.10 0.09
N SER A 58 -18.35 -1.69 -0.75
CA SER A 58 -17.22 -2.52 -0.29
C SER A 58 -15.99 -1.65 -0.10
N VAL A 59 -15.24 -1.87 0.97
CA VAL A 59 -14.01 -1.13 1.28
C VAL A 59 -12.94 -2.10 1.75
N ASP A 60 -11.79 -2.08 1.10
CA ASP A 60 -10.59 -2.77 1.56
C ASP A 60 -9.73 -1.83 2.41
N LEU A 61 -9.44 -2.23 3.65
CA LEU A 61 -8.62 -1.45 4.57
C LEU A 61 -7.19 -1.97 4.59
N TRP A 62 -6.26 -1.08 4.23
CA TRP A 62 -4.83 -1.36 4.23
C TRP A 62 -4.14 -0.66 5.40
N ASP A 63 -3.58 -1.45 6.32
CA ASP A 63 -2.74 -0.95 7.41
C ASP A 63 -1.27 -1.09 7.04
N PHE A 64 -0.69 0.02 6.58
CA PHE A 64 0.74 0.15 6.37
C PHE A 64 1.40 0.44 7.72
N ALA A 65 1.81 -0.62 8.42
CA ALA A 65 2.21 -0.71 9.83
C ALA A 65 3.30 0.26 10.37
N GLY A 66 3.58 1.39 9.72
CA GLY A 66 4.41 2.48 10.26
C GLY A 66 5.90 2.15 10.37
N GLN A 67 6.33 0.98 9.87
CA GLN A 67 7.73 0.58 9.96
C GLN A 67 8.52 1.31 8.89
N HIS A 68 9.39 2.21 9.31
CA HIS A 68 10.24 3.01 8.43
C HIS A 68 11.02 2.19 7.39
N LEU A 69 11.39 0.95 7.71
CA LEU A 69 12.05 0.02 6.78
C LEU A 69 11.21 -0.29 5.52
N TYR A 70 9.88 -0.23 5.64
CA TYR A 70 8.93 -0.51 4.56
C TYR A 70 8.30 0.75 3.97
N TYR A 71 8.69 1.94 4.42
CA TYR A 71 8.14 3.19 3.87
C TYR A 71 8.40 3.33 2.37
N ALA A 72 9.56 2.85 1.91
CA ALA A 72 9.89 2.82 0.49
C ALA A 72 9.06 1.80 -0.32
N SER A 73 8.42 0.80 0.31
CA SER A 73 7.57 -0.17 -0.42
C SER A 73 6.11 0.26 -0.52
N HIS A 74 5.64 1.14 0.38
CA HIS A 74 4.23 1.57 0.38
C HIS A 74 3.78 2.20 -0.95
N PRO A 75 4.59 3.01 -1.64
CA PRO A 75 4.22 3.57 -2.94
C PRO A 75 3.87 2.55 -4.03
N VAL A 76 4.31 1.29 -3.90
CA VAL A 76 3.92 0.19 -4.81
C VAL A 76 2.41 -0.06 -4.79
N PHE A 77 1.77 0.20 -3.64
CA PHE A 77 0.36 -0.11 -3.38
C PHE A 77 -0.51 1.15 -3.38
N PHE A 78 0.07 2.29 -3.75
CA PHE A 78 -0.62 3.57 -3.76
C PHE A 78 -1.44 3.72 -5.04
N SER A 79 -2.69 4.14 -4.87
CA SER A 79 -3.63 4.38 -5.96
C SER A 79 -4.21 5.79 -5.89
N SER A 80 -4.50 6.37 -7.06
CA SER A 80 -5.26 7.61 -7.21
C SER A 80 -6.77 7.40 -6.99
N ARG A 81 -7.25 6.15 -7.03
CA ARG A 81 -8.64 5.74 -6.76
C ARG A 81 -8.83 5.26 -5.32
N ALA A 82 -7.96 5.69 -4.40
CA ALA A 82 -8.00 5.36 -2.98
C ALA A 82 -8.29 6.60 -2.12
N LEU A 83 -8.66 6.34 -0.86
CA LEU A 83 -8.77 7.34 0.20
C LEU A 83 -7.72 7.04 1.26
N TYR A 84 -6.98 8.05 1.69
CA TYR A 84 -5.89 7.88 2.65
C TYR A 84 -6.28 8.40 4.03
N LEU A 85 -6.00 7.62 5.07
CA LEU A 85 -6.12 8.02 6.47
C LEU A 85 -4.71 8.22 7.04
N LEU A 86 -4.31 9.47 7.25
CA LEU A 86 -3.06 9.79 7.94
C LEU A 86 -3.31 9.92 9.44
N VAL A 87 -2.75 8.98 10.17
CA VAL A 87 -2.97 8.85 11.61
C VAL A 87 -1.80 9.48 12.37
N CYS A 88 -2.08 10.47 13.22
CA CYS A 88 -1.09 11.06 14.11
C CYS A 88 -1.38 10.69 15.57
N ASN A 89 -0.32 10.52 16.37
CA ASN A 89 -0.47 10.22 17.80
C ASN A 89 -0.45 11.52 18.61
N LEU A 90 -1.60 11.97 19.12
CA LEU A 90 -1.73 13.22 19.85
C LEU A 90 -1.05 13.19 21.22
N SER A 91 -0.75 12.01 21.79
CA SER A 91 0.02 11.90 23.04
C SER A 91 1.50 12.29 22.89
N LYS A 92 1.97 12.48 21.66
CA LYS A 92 3.34 12.93 21.36
C LYS A 92 3.34 14.41 20.96
N PRO A 93 4.33 15.21 21.40
CA PRO A 93 4.46 16.59 20.95
C PRO A 93 4.71 16.66 19.45
N LEU A 94 4.00 17.55 18.74
CA LEU A 94 4.15 17.72 17.29
C LEU A 94 5.58 18.08 16.88
N ASN A 95 6.23 18.96 17.65
CA ASN A 95 7.58 19.47 17.37
C ASN A 95 8.69 18.64 18.03
N ALA A 96 8.37 17.55 18.72
CA ALA A 96 9.40 16.65 19.23
C ALA A 96 9.96 15.79 18.09
N THR A 97 11.24 15.47 18.18
CA THR A 97 11.90 14.53 17.27
C THR A 97 11.12 13.22 17.21
N ALA A 98 10.75 12.81 16.01
CA ALA A 98 10.08 11.55 15.74
C ALA A 98 11.01 10.41 16.14
N GLN A 99 10.43 9.37 16.75
CA GLN A 99 11.12 8.15 17.12
C GLN A 99 10.66 7.04 16.16
N PRO A 100 11.32 6.90 15.01
CA PRO A 100 11.02 5.83 14.07
C PRO A 100 11.23 4.48 14.76
N CYS A 101 10.30 3.55 14.57
CA CYS A 101 10.40 2.21 15.13
C CYS A 101 10.10 1.16 14.06
N ALA A 102 10.81 0.03 14.15
CA ALA A 102 10.54 -1.16 13.36
C ALA A 102 10.20 -2.31 14.30
N ARG A 103 9.19 -3.11 13.95
CA ARG A 103 8.82 -4.29 14.73
C ARG A 103 9.55 -5.51 14.20
N GLN A 104 10.42 -6.10 15.02
CA GLN A 104 11.09 -7.35 14.71
C GLN A 104 10.56 -8.46 15.63
N GLY A 105 9.53 -9.15 15.16
CA GLY A 105 8.80 -10.13 15.97
C GLY A 105 7.97 -9.43 17.05
N ILE A 106 8.24 -9.74 18.32
CA ILE A 106 7.57 -9.12 19.49
C ILE A 106 8.31 -7.90 20.05
N HIS A 107 9.45 -7.53 19.47
CA HIS A 107 10.29 -6.44 19.96
C HIS A 107 10.18 -5.22 19.06
N ASP A 108 10.03 -4.05 19.68
CA ASP A 108 10.16 -2.77 19.00
C ASP A 108 11.64 -2.37 18.97
N VAL A 109 12.18 -2.09 17.78
CA VAL A 109 13.53 -1.59 17.54
C VAL A 109 13.42 -0.12 17.17
N PHE A 110 13.99 0.75 18.00
CA PHE A 110 14.07 2.18 17.69
C PHE A 110 15.17 2.42 16.66
N LEU A 111 14.81 3.10 15.58
CA LEU A 111 15.73 3.47 14.52
C LEU A 111 16.32 4.85 14.80
N GLU A 112 17.49 5.11 14.22
CA GLU A 112 18.09 6.45 14.28
C GLU A 112 17.27 7.43 13.44
N ASN A 113 17.12 8.66 13.94
CA ASN A 113 16.55 9.78 13.19
C ASN A 113 17.66 10.83 12.99
N PRO A 114 18.59 10.60 12.06
CA PRO A 114 19.76 11.47 11.88
C PRO A 114 19.38 12.87 11.41
N ASN A 115 18.25 13.00 10.69
CA ASN A 115 17.75 14.27 10.18
C ASN A 115 16.99 15.07 11.24
N GLY A 116 16.73 14.49 12.41
CA GLY A 116 16.01 15.15 13.50
C GLY A 116 14.55 15.45 13.18
N GLU A 117 13.95 14.77 12.20
CA GLU A 117 12.57 15.01 11.75
C GLU A 117 11.61 14.95 12.92
N THR A 118 10.71 15.91 13.01
CA THR A 118 9.69 15.97 14.06
C THR A 118 8.48 15.08 13.73
N ASN A 119 7.63 14.80 14.73
CA ASN A 119 6.38 14.06 14.50
C ASN A 119 5.48 14.76 13.47
N LEU A 120 5.51 16.10 13.45
CA LEU A 120 4.76 16.88 12.48
C LEU A 120 5.38 16.81 11.08
N GLU A 121 6.69 16.95 10.94
CA GLU A 121 7.36 16.82 9.65
C GLU A 121 7.16 15.43 9.03
N ASN A 122 7.13 14.37 9.85
CA ASN A 122 6.79 13.02 9.39
C ASN A 122 5.33 12.94 8.86
N LEU A 123 4.36 13.55 9.55
CA LEU A 123 2.99 13.63 9.04
C LEU A 123 2.92 14.39 7.69
N LEU A 124 3.66 15.48 7.57
CA LEU A 124 3.70 16.29 6.36
C LEU A 124 4.43 15.60 5.20
N SER A 125 5.45 14.78 5.48
CA SER A 125 6.16 14.00 4.45
C SER A 125 5.25 12.91 3.87
N TRP A 126 4.37 12.31 4.67
CA TRP A 126 3.31 11.42 4.18
C TRP A 126 2.31 12.15 3.28
N LEU A 127 1.85 13.35 3.67
CA LEU A 127 1.00 14.17 2.81
C LEU A 127 1.69 14.49 1.47
N ALA A 128 2.95 14.89 1.50
CA ALA A 128 3.73 15.17 0.30
C ALA A 128 3.89 13.92 -0.57
N THR A 129 4.06 12.74 0.04
CA THR A 129 4.13 11.46 -0.70
C THR A 129 2.80 11.16 -1.39
N VAL A 130 1.67 11.31 -0.68
CA VAL A 130 0.33 11.15 -1.28
C VAL A 130 0.10 12.14 -2.41
N HIS A 131 0.58 13.38 -2.25
CA HIS A 131 0.52 14.40 -3.29
C HIS A 131 1.35 14.07 -4.53
N SER A 132 2.53 13.48 -4.38
CA SER A 132 3.37 13.14 -5.54
C SER A 132 2.75 12.09 -6.47
N ILE A 133 1.85 11.25 -5.96
CA ILE A 133 1.14 10.23 -6.77
C ILE A 133 0.18 10.91 -7.76
N THR A 134 -0.37 12.08 -7.40
CA THR A 134 -1.41 12.76 -8.20
C THR A 134 -0.87 13.29 -9.52
N GLN A 135 0.40 13.67 -9.54
CA GLN A 135 1.02 14.35 -10.68
C GLN A 135 1.37 13.40 -11.84
N THR A 136 1.35 12.07 -11.61
CA THR A 136 1.79 11.08 -12.59
C THR A 136 0.67 10.57 -13.51
N ARG A 137 -0.61 10.88 -13.22
CA ARG A 137 -1.78 10.25 -13.87
C ARG A 137 -2.86 11.21 -14.37
N GLU A 138 -2.63 12.51 -14.35
CA GLU A 138 -3.48 13.48 -15.05
C GLU A 138 -3.17 13.49 -16.56
N GLU A 139 -3.33 12.35 -17.24
CA GLU A 139 -3.38 12.32 -18.70
C GLU A 139 -4.82 12.06 -19.16
N THR A 140 -5.41 13.13 -19.73
CA THR A 140 -6.44 13.09 -20.78
C THR A 140 -7.70 12.27 -20.52
N VAL A 141 -8.64 12.82 -19.75
CA VAL A 141 -10.06 12.62 -20.07
C VAL A 141 -10.78 13.96 -19.98
N GLU A 142 -10.99 14.58 -21.15
CA GLU A 142 -12.05 15.58 -21.34
C GLU A 142 -13.39 14.90 -21.09
N SER A 143 -13.82 14.84 -19.83
CA SER A 143 -15.20 14.56 -19.50
C SER A 143 -15.66 15.58 -18.48
N THR A 144 -16.94 15.88 -18.54
CA THR A 144 -17.68 16.85 -17.74
C THR A 144 -17.64 16.51 -16.24
N GLU A 145 -16.46 16.63 -15.61
CA GLU A 145 -16.27 16.30 -14.20
C GLU A 145 -17.02 17.33 -13.34
N LYS A 146 -17.89 16.84 -12.45
CA LYS A 146 -18.31 17.61 -11.29
C LYS A 146 -17.04 18.09 -10.60
N THR A 147 -16.84 19.41 -10.53
CA THR A 147 -15.68 19.98 -9.86
C THR A 147 -15.72 19.59 -8.39
N LEU A 148 -14.88 18.64 -7.99
CA LEU A 148 -14.76 18.26 -6.59
C LEU A 148 -14.23 19.44 -5.77
N PRO A 149 -14.66 19.61 -4.51
CA PRO A 149 -14.17 20.69 -3.66
C PRO A 149 -12.73 20.45 -3.16
N TYR A 150 -12.10 19.32 -3.53
CA TYR A 150 -10.76 18.89 -3.12
C TYR A 150 -10.01 18.25 -4.29
N LEU A 151 -8.69 18.10 -4.14
CA LEU A 151 -7.80 17.38 -5.06
C LEU A 151 -7.78 15.88 -4.70
N ARG A 152 -7.72 14.99 -5.69
CA ARG A 152 -7.65 13.54 -5.49
C ARG A 152 -6.20 13.05 -5.39
N PRO A 153 -5.90 11.96 -4.65
CA PRO A 153 -6.83 11.24 -3.78
C PRO A 153 -7.10 12.04 -2.49
N PRO A 154 -8.30 11.91 -1.91
CA PRO A 154 -8.65 12.58 -0.66
C PRO A 154 -7.86 12.01 0.52
N VAL A 155 -7.45 12.90 1.43
CA VAL A 155 -6.69 12.55 2.63
C VAL A 155 -7.42 13.04 3.88
N PHE A 156 -7.66 12.15 4.83
CA PHE A 156 -8.14 12.50 6.15
C PHE A 156 -6.98 12.50 7.13
N ILE A 157 -6.94 13.48 8.02
CA ILE A 157 -5.98 13.50 9.13
C ILE A 157 -6.74 13.17 10.41
N VAL A 158 -6.27 12.13 11.10
CA VAL A 158 -6.90 11.55 12.29
C VAL A 158 -5.90 11.52 13.44
N GLY A 159 -6.14 12.35 14.45
CA GLY A 159 -5.39 12.34 15.69
C GLY A 159 -5.91 11.28 16.65
N THR A 160 -5.09 10.31 16.99
CA THR A 160 -5.38 9.25 17.96
C THR A 160 -4.90 9.63 19.36
N HIS A 161 -5.34 8.86 20.37
CA HIS A 161 -5.00 9.08 21.78
C HIS A 161 -5.54 10.42 22.30
N ALA A 162 -6.73 10.83 21.83
CA ALA A 162 -7.38 12.05 22.30
C ALA A 162 -7.81 12.00 23.77
N ASP A 163 -7.75 10.83 24.43
CA ASP A 163 -7.92 10.69 25.88
C ASP A 163 -6.75 11.29 26.68
N LYS A 164 -5.54 11.22 26.13
CA LYS A 164 -4.31 11.66 26.78
C LYS A 164 -3.39 12.37 25.78
N PRO A 165 -3.86 13.47 25.17
CA PRO A 165 -3.04 14.23 24.25
C PRO A 165 -1.93 14.95 25.03
N PHE A 166 -0.81 15.23 24.36
CA PHE A 166 0.33 15.93 24.96
C PHE A 166 -0.05 17.36 25.37
N GLU A 167 -0.85 18.02 24.52
CA GLU A 167 -1.49 19.31 24.74
C GLU A 167 -2.99 19.17 24.45
N ASP A 168 -3.77 20.24 24.63
CA ASP A 168 -5.18 20.21 24.23
C ASP A 168 -5.34 19.80 22.74
N ALA A 169 -6.20 18.81 22.48
CA ALA A 169 -6.36 18.22 21.15
C ALA A 169 -6.82 19.24 20.10
N ALA A 170 -7.63 20.24 20.49
CA ALA A 170 -8.06 21.31 19.59
C ALA A 170 -6.91 22.28 19.29
N VAL A 171 -6.04 22.54 20.26
CA VAL A 171 -4.79 23.31 20.04
C VAL A 171 -3.88 22.58 19.07
N MET A 172 -3.60 21.29 19.28
CA MET A 172 -2.76 20.50 18.37
C MET A 172 -3.34 20.45 16.95
N LYS A 173 -4.67 20.25 16.83
CA LYS A 173 -5.38 20.32 15.55
C LYS A 173 -5.19 21.66 14.85
N SER A 174 -5.35 22.77 15.57
CA SER A 174 -5.16 24.12 15.04
C SER A 174 -3.72 24.37 14.57
N GLN A 175 -2.73 23.82 15.29
CA GLN A 175 -1.32 23.88 14.88
C GLN A 175 -1.09 23.15 13.55
N ILE A 176 -1.64 21.93 13.40
CA ILE A 176 -1.57 21.17 12.14
C ILE A 176 -2.24 21.96 11.01
N GLU A 177 -3.47 22.43 11.22
CA GLU A 177 -4.25 23.21 10.24
C GLU A 177 -3.51 24.46 9.77
N LYS A 178 -2.89 25.21 10.70
CA LYS A 178 -2.11 26.41 10.39
C LYS A 178 -0.93 26.10 9.46
N ILE A 179 -0.24 24.99 9.70
CA ILE A 179 0.97 24.63 8.95
C ILE A 179 0.62 24.07 7.57
N ILE A 180 -0.42 23.23 7.46
CA ILE A 180 -0.86 22.71 6.16
C ILE A 180 -1.47 23.81 5.28
N SER A 181 -2.07 24.86 5.85
CA SER A 181 -2.76 25.92 5.09
C SER A 181 -1.89 26.63 4.04
N GLY A 182 -0.56 26.63 4.20
CA GLY A 182 0.38 27.23 3.26
C GLY A 182 1.01 26.24 2.26
N LYS A 183 0.53 25.00 2.17
CA LYS A 183 1.14 23.92 1.40
C LYS A 183 0.27 23.50 0.21
N GLU A 184 0.87 23.04 -0.89
CA GLU A 184 0.15 22.68 -2.12
C GLU A 184 -0.80 21.48 -1.91
N TYR A 185 -0.38 20.50 -1.11
CA TYR A 185 -1.16 19.30 -0.77
C TYR A 185 -2.36 19.57 0.15
N VAL A 186 -2.54 20.80 0.66
CA VAL A 186 -3.69 21.14 1.51
C VAL A 186 -5.03 20.91 0.80
N ARG A 187 -5.03 21.01 -0.53
CA ARG A 187 -6.23 20.80 -1.35
C ARG A 187 -6.73 19.35 -1.31
N GLN A 188 -5.90 18.38 -0.91
CA GLN A 188 -6.30 16.98 -0.73
C GLN A 188 -6.86 16.71 0.67
N VAL A 189 -6.59 17.58 1.65
CA VAL A 189 -6.97 17.34 3.04
C VAL A 189 -8.45 17.62 3.25
N ILE A 190 -9.20 16.56 3.57
CA ILE A 190 -10.62 16.62 3.90
C ILE A 190 -10.80 17.20 5.29
N ARG A 191 -11.75 18.15 5.38
CA ARG A 191 -12.13 18.82 6.63
C ARG A 191 -13.42 18.21 7.20
N PRO A 192 -13.61 18.24 8.54
CA PRO A 192 -12.64 18.66 9.55
C PRO A 192 -11.55 17.60 9.83
N LEU A 193 -10.47 17.98 10.51
CA LEU A 193 -9.58 17.02 11.16
C LEU A 193 -10.33 16.31 12.31
N PHE A 194 -10.04 15.03 12.53
CA PHE A 194 -10.68 14.23 13.59
C PHE A 194 -9.70 13.98 14.74
N SER A 195 -10.20 14.00 15.98
CA SER A 195 -9.48 13.56 17.16
C SER A 195 -10.27 12.39 17.74
N ILE A 196 -9.61 11.27 18.02
CA ILE A 196 -10.26 10.01 18.41
C ILE A 196 -9.63 9.48 19.69
N ASP A 197 -10.49 9.20 20.66
CA ASP A 197 -10.16 8.42 21.86
C ASP A 197 -10.23 6.93 21.54
N ASN A 198 -9.05 6.31 21.37
CA ASN A 198 -8.92 4.90 21.03
C ASN A 198 -9.39 3.94 22.14
N THR A 199 -9.58 4.44 23.38
CA THR A 199 -10.02 3.59 24.51
C THR A 199 -11.51 3.28 24.49
N ARG A 200 -12.29 4.01 23.68
CA ARG A 200 -13.75 3.92 23.62
C ARG A 200 -14.28 2.93 22.57
N GLY A 201 -13.41 2.17 21.91
CA GLY A 201 -13.72 1.31 20.76
C GLY A 201 -14.73 0.16 20.99
N HIS A 202 -15.18 -0.08 22.23
CA HIS A 202 -16.00 -1.24 22.59
C HIS A 202 -17.18 -0.94 23.53
N SER A 203 -17.91 0.15 23.35
CA SER A 203 -19.25 0.23 23.93
C SER A 203 -20.22 -0.61 23.08
N GLN A 204 -20.44 -1.87 23.45
CA GLN A 204 -21.56 -2.64 22.88
C GLN A 204 -22.88 -1.89 23.15
N PRO A 205 -23.87 -1.98 22.24
CA PRO A 205 -25.21 -1.49 22.55
C PRO A 205 -25.73 -2.30 23.73
N SER A 206 -25.81 -1.65 24.89
CA SER A 206 -26.32 -2.30 26.10
C SER A 206 -27.81 -2.58 25.91
N THR A 207 -28.14 -3.82 25.59
CA THR A 207 -29.48 -4.38 25.78
C THR A 207 -29.67 -4.62 27.28
N GLY A 208 -29.90 -3.54 28.03
CA GLY A 208 -30.06 -3.62 29.48
C GLY A 208 -30.64 -2.34 30.03
N HIS A 209 -31.82 -2.45 30.63
CA HIS A 209 -32.54 -1.37 31.31
C HIS A 209 -31.69 -0.77 32.44
N GLY A 210 -30.92 0.27 32.13
CA GLY A 210 -30.17 1.05 33.09
C GLY A 210 -29.92 2.46 32.57
N ASN A 211 -30.51 3.45 33.22
CA ASN A 211 -30.25 4.87 32.97
C ASN A 211 -28.80 5.19 33.33
N THR A 212 -27.91 5.12 32.34
CA THR A 212 -26.65 5.84 32.32
C THR A 212 -26.44 6.35 30.90
N ASP A 213 -26.63 7.65 30.71
CA ASP A 213 -26.28 8.40 29.51
C ASP A 213 -24.75 8.34 29.32
N MET A 214 -24.24 7.22 28.80
CA MET A 214 -22.88 7.14 28.29
C MET A 214 -22.90 7.67 26.85
N PRO A 215 -22.15 8.75 26.54
CA PRO A 215 -22.12 9.29 25.19
C PRO A 215 -21.61 8.21 24.23
N ARG A 216 -22.37 7.99 23.16
CA ARG A 216 -22.00 7.14 22.03
C ARG A 216 -20.65 7.63 21.49
N ASN A 217 -19.93 6.78 20.77
CA ASN A 217 -18.63 7.13 20.21
C ASN A 217 -18.81 8.04 18.96
N ASP A 218 -19.38 9.23 19.20
CA ASP A 218 -19.89 10.16 18.19
C ASP A 218 -18.80 10.59 17.20
N GLU A 219 -17.54 10.63 17.63
CA GLU A 219 -16.39 11.02 16.80
C GLU A 219 -16.01 9.95 15.77
N ILE A 220 -16.02 8.66 16.15
CA ILE A 220 -15.75 7.55 15.22
C ILE A 220 -16.89 7.42 14.21
N GLU A 221 -18.13 7.54 14.69
CA GLU A 221 -19.31 7.52 13.83
C GLU A 221 -19.28 8.73 12.86
N ALA A 222 -18.92 9.92 13.33
CA ALA A 222 -18.75 11.10 12.50
C ALA A 222 -17.63 10.92 11.45
N LEU A 223 -16.49 10.32 11.82
CA LEU A 223 -15.43 10.00 10.87
C LEU A 223 -15.94 9.03 9.79
N ARG A 224 -16.62 7.94 10.19
CA ARG A 224 -17.20 6.96 9.25
C ARG A 224 -18.19 7.62 8.31
N ASN A 225 -19.12 8.42 8.83
CA ASN A 225 -20.10 9.13 8.03
C ASN A 225 -19.43 10.08 7.04
N ARG A 226 -18.37 10.78 7.46
CA ARG A 226 -17.62 11.68 6.59
C ARG A 226 -16.83 10.94 5.51
N ILE A 227 -16.21 9.81 5.84
CA ILE A 227 -15.55 8.93 4.86
C ILE A 227 -16.58 8.47 3.82
N MET A 228 -17.74 7.99 4.24
CA MET A 228 -18.80 7.55 3.33
C MET A 228 -19.33 8.69 2.46
N GLU A 229 -19.48 9.90 3.00
CA GLU A 229 -19.89 11.08 2.24
C GLU A 229 -18.89 11.45 1.14
N VAL A 230 -17.58 11.40 1.45
CA VAL A 230 -16.51 11.66 0.49
C VAL A 230 -16.44 10.56 -0.57
N LEU A 231 -16.49 9.29 -0.15
CA LEU A 231 -16.52 8.17 -1.08
C LEU A 231 -17.67 8.30 -2.08
N LYS A 232 -18.90 8.63 -1.63
CA LYS A 232 -20.05 8.84 -2.53
C LYS A 232 -19.86 9.98 -3.55
N GLN A 233 -18.91 10.90 -3.33
CA GLN A 233 -18.57 11.97 -4.28
C GLN A 233 -17.49 11.57 -5.28
N GLU A 234 -16.71 10.52 -5.01
CA GLU A 234 -15.62 10.11 -5.86
C GLU A 234 -16.10 9.69 -7.26
N PRO A 235 -15.43 10.11 -8.35
CA PRO A 235 -15.92 9.87 -9.72
C PRO A 235 -15.99 8.39 -10.11
N TYR A 236 -15.19 7.56 -9.46
CA TYR A 236 -15.20 6.12 -9.66
C TYR A 236 -16.33 5.40 -8.92
N MET A 237 -16.98 6.05 -7.94
CA MET A 237 -18.13 5.47 -7.26
C MET A 237 -19.38 5.55 -8.15
N GLY A 238 -19.96 4.39 -8.45
CA GLY A 238 -21.07 4.27 -9.40
C GLY A 238 -20.60 4.07 -10.85
N GLU A 239 -19.29 3.94 -11.09
CA GLU A 239 -18.77 3.46 -12.37
C GLU A 239 -19.36 2.08 -12.67
N LYS A 240 -19.87 1.92 -13.89
CA LYS A 240 -20.50 0.66 -14.31
C LYS A 240 -19.43 -0.25 -14.89
N ILE A 241 -19.23 -1.39 -14.26
CA ILE A 241 -18.37 -2.45 -14.78
C ILE A 241 -19.19 -3.54 -15.48
N PRO A 242 -18.65 -4.21 -16.51
CA PRO A 242 -19.28 -5.39 -17.10
C PRO A 242 -19.46 -6.50 -16.08
N ILE A 243 -20.64 -7.13 -16.03
CA ILE A 243 -20.94 -8.22 -15.08
C ILE A 243 -19.94 -9.37 -15.18
N LYS A 244 -19.45 -9.65 -16.39
CA LYS A 244 -18.48 -10.73 -16.62
C LYS A 244 -17.12 -10.48 -15.97
N TRP A 245 -16.79 -9.23 -15.59
CA TRP A 245 -15.59 -8.94 -14.82
C TRP A 245 -15.68 -9.51 -13.39
N LEU A 246 -16.88 -9.71 -12.84
CA LEU A 246 -17.03 -10.39 -11.55
C LEU A 246 -16.58 -11.86 -11.59
N ASN A 247 -16.54 -12.50 -12.77
CA ASN A 247 -15.95 -13.83 -12.91
C ASN A 247 -14.44 -13.77 -12.75
N PHE A 248 -13.81 -12.64 -13.10
CA PHE A 248 -12.38 -12.44 -12.90
C PHE A 248 -12.04 -12.39 -11.41
N GLU A 249 -12.84 -11.71 -10.59
CA GLU A 249 -12.68 -11.72 -9.12
C GLU A 249 -12.69 -13.16 -8.57
N LYS A 250 -13.63 -14.00 -9.04
CA LYS A 250 -13.67 -15.43 -8.68
C LYS A 250 -12.43 -16.21 -9.11
N VAL A 251 -11.91 -15.92 -10.31
CA VAL A 251 -10.65 -16.52 -10.79
C VAL A 251 -9.51 -16.15 -9.85
N ILE A 252 -9.39 -14.88 -9.47
CA ILE A 252 -8.35 -14.44 -8.53
C ILE A 252 -8.51 -15.11 -7.17
N GLU A 253 -9.71 -15.14 -6.61
CA GLU A 253 -9.99 -15.82 -5.33
C GLU A 253 -9.63 -17.31 -5.37
N ALA A 254 -10.00 -18.01 -6.44
CA ALA A 254 -9.72 -19.43 -6.62
C ALA A 254 -8.20 -19.69 -6.78
N LEU A 255 -7.50 -18.88 -7.56
CA LEU A 255 -6.04 -18.97 -7.71
C LEU A 255 -5.33 -18.73 -6.37
N VAL A 256 -5.74 -17.72 -5.61
CA VAL A 256 -5.20 -17.40 -4.29
C VAL A 256 -5.49 -18.52 -3.29
N ALA A 257 -6.65 -19.16 -3.36
CA ALA A 257 -7.01 -20.33 -2.54
C ALA A 257 -6.11 -21.55 -2.83
N GLU A 258 -5.73 -21.75 -4.09
CA GLU A 258 -4.76 -22.77 -4.54
C GLU A 258 -3.29 -22.34 -4.32
N HIS A 259 -3.05 -21.27 -3.55
CA HIS A 259 -1.73 -20.73 -3.23
C HIS A 259 -0.95 -20.20 -4.45
N ILE A 260 -1.63 -19.84 -5.52
CA ILE A 260 -1.04 -19.14 -6.68
C ILE A 260 -1.19 -17.65 -6.44
N TYR A 261 -0.06 -16.99 -6.16
CA TYR A 261 -0.04 -15.58 -5.78
C TYR A 261 0.50 -14.65 -6.86
N HIS A 262 1.03 -15.21 -7.95
CA HIS A 262 1.49 -14.46 -9.11
C HIS A 262 1.35 -15.33 -10.37
N MET A 263 1.35 -14.69 -11.53
CA MET A 263 1.41 -15.34 -12.82
C MET A 263 1.85 -14.38 -13.92
N ASN A 264 2.11 -14.89 -15.12
CA ASN A 264 2.34 -14.05 -16.28
C ASN A 264 1.00 -13.52 -16.84
N LEU A 265 1.03 -12.33 -17.43
CA LEU A 265 -0.10 -11.68 -18.10
C LEU A 265 -0.73 -12.57 -19.18
N GLU A 266 0.08 -13.29 -19.97
CA GLU A 266 -0.42 -14.23 -21.00
C GLU A 266 -1.23 -15.38 -20.39
N GLN A 267 -0.82 -15.87 -19.21
CA GLN A 267 -1.53 -16.94 -18.51
C GLN A 267 -2.84 -16.43 -17.93
N LEU A 268 -2.80 -15.24 -17.32
CA LEU A 268 -4.00 -14.59 -16.78
C LEU A 268 -5.03 -14.32 -17.88
N GLN A 269 -4.56 -13.96 -19.07
CA GLN A 269 -5.39 -13.75 -20.24
C GLN A 269 -6.12 -15.03 -20.68
N ARG A 270 -5.49 -16.21 -20.58
CA ARG A 270 -6.16 -17.49 -20.87
C ARG A 270 -7.34 -17.72 -19.94
N TYR A 271 -7.17 -17.48 -18.63
CA TYR A 271 -8.29 -17.56 -17.69
C TYR A 271 -9.39 -16.54 -17.97
N ALA A 272 -9.02 -15.31 -18.36
CA ALA A 272 -9.98 -14.28 -18.73
C ALA A 272 -10.82 -14.70 -19.96
N ARG A 273 -10.20 -15.33 -20.96
CA ARG A 273 -10.89 -15.87 -22.13
C ARG A 273 -11.78 -17.06 -21.77
N GLU A 274 -11.22 -18.07 -21.11
CA GLU A 274 -11.86 -19.36 -20.88
C GLU A 274 -12.96 -19.30 -19.82
N VAL A 275 -12.75 -18.56 -18.74
CA VAL A 275 -13.65 -18.51 -17.57
C VAL A 275 -14.48 -17.23 -17.55
N CYS A 276 -13.91 -16.10 -17.97
CA CYS A 276 -14.60 -14.81 -17.88
C CYS A 276 -15.27 -14.40 -19.21
N PHE A 277 -15.06 -15.14 -20.30
CA PHE A 277 -15.60 -14.83 -21.63
C PHE A 277 -15.13 -13.44 -22.14
N ILE A 278 -13.84 -13.15 -21.93
CA ILE A 278 -13.19 -11.91 -22.36
C ILE A 278 -12.21 -12.24 -23.49
N ASP A 279 -12.74 -12.27 -24.71
CA ASP A 279 -11.96 -12.58 -25.92
C ASP A 279 -11.23 -11.37 -26.49
N ASP A 280 -11.72 -10.17 -26.19
CA ASP A 280 -11.18 -8.91 -26.70
C ASP A 280 -9.95 -8.46 -25.89
N GLU A 281 -8.88 -8.10 -26.60
CA GLU A 281 -7.59 -7.70 -26.03
C GLU A 281 -7.66 -6.34 -25.32
N ASP A 282 -8.40 -5.40 -25.91
CA ASP A 282 -8.55 -4.06 -25.36
C ASP A 282 -9.41 -4.10 -24.09
N GLU A 283 -10.46 -4.93 -24.08
CA GLU A 283 -11.26 -5.21 -22.89
C GLU A 283 -10.42 -5.86 -21.78
N PHE A 284 -9.59 -6.85 -22.11
CA PHE A 284 -8.71 -7.49 -21.13
C PHE A 284 -7.71 -6.49 -20.52
N THR A 285 -7.11 -5.64 -21.36
CA THR A 285 -6.20 -4.59 -20.89
C THR A 285 -6.91 -3.62 -19.95
N THR A 286 -8.12 -3.17 -20.32
CA THR A 286 -8.94 -2.28 -19.49
C THR A 286 -9.31 -2.92 -18.16
N LEU A 287 -9.66 -4.22 -18.16
CA LEU A 287 -9.94 -4.99 -16.95
C LEU A 287 -8.72 -5.05 -16.02
N VAL A 288 -7.55 -5.36 -16.57
CA VAL A 288 -6.32 -5.49 -15.78
C VAL A 288 -5.93 -4.14 -15.18
N ASP A 289 -6.02 -3.05 -15.96
CA ASP A 289 -5.73 -1.71 -15.47
C ASP A 289 -6.73 -1.27 -14.40
N PHE A 290 -8.02 -1.61 -14.56
CA PHE A 290 -9.05 -1.37 -13.54
C PHE A 290 -8.74 -2.06 -12.22
N TYR A 291 -8.46 -3.37 -12.23
CA TYR A 291 -8.18 -4.13 -11.02
C TYR A 291 -6.79 -3.86 -10.43
N HIS A 292 -5.86 -3.37 -11.26
CA HIS A 292 -4.60 -2.81 -10.77
C HIS A 292 -4.82 -1.53 -9.99
N ASP A 293 -5.62 -0.61 -10.54
CA ASP A 293 -5.92 0.67 -9.90
C ASP A 293 -6.81 0.52 -8.67
N SER A 294 -7.66 -0.51 -8.61
CA SER A 294 -8.45 -0.84 -7.42
C SER A 294 -7.63 -1.52 -6.32
N GLY A 295 -6.43 -2.01 -6.65
CA GLY A 295 -5.56 -2.74 -5.72
C GLY A 295 -5.91 -4.22 -5.51
N LEU A 296 -6.82 -4.79 -6.32
CA LEU A 296 -7.11 -6.23 -6.27
C LEU A 296 -5.92 -7.04 -6.77
N ILE A 297 -5.27 -6.57 -7.84
CA ILE A 297 -4.05 -7.14 -8.42
C ILE A 297 -2.98 -6.07 -8.56
N ILE A 298 -1.73 -6.46 -8.79
CA ILE A 298 -0.64 -5.54 -9.11
C ILE A 298 0.02 -6.01 -10.39
N LYS A 299 -0.09 -5.21 -11.46
CA LYS A 299 0.50 -5.52 -12.75
C LYS A 299 1.77 -4.70 -12.95
N HIS A 300 2.87 -5.37 -13.30
CA HIS A 300 4.13 -4.73 -13.68
C HIS A 300 4.84 -5.55 -14.74
N CYS A 301 5.14 -4.91 -15.87
CA CYS A 301 5.67 -5.57 -17.06
C CYS A 301 4.78 -6.79 -17.43
N SER A 302 5.35 -7.99 -17.43
CA SER A 302 4.66 -9.23 -17.76
C SER A 302 4.09 -9.95 -16.52
N THR A 303 4.47 -9.53 -15.33
CA THR A 303 4.10 -10.17 -14.07
C THR A 303 2.84 -9.54 -13.50
N VAL A 304 1.89 -10.38 -13.11
CA VAL A 304 0.70 -9.98 -12.36
C VAL A 304 0.72 -10.67 -11.00
N VAL A 305 0.72 -9.86 -9.95
CA VAL A 305 0.61 -10.31 -8.57
C VAL A 305 -0.86 -10.32 -8.17
N LEU A 306 -1.33 -11.47 -7.68
CA LEU A 306 -2.72 -11.71 -7.29
C LEU A 306 -2.94 -11.48 -5.79
N LYS A 307 -1.86 -11.38 -5.01
CA LYS A 307 -1.91 -11.15 -3.56
C LYS A 307 -0.81 -10.20 -3.11
N ALA A 308 -1.18 -8.97 -2.78
CA ALA A 308 -0.23 -7.93 -2.35
C ALA A 308 0.65 -8.34 -1.16
N GLN A 309 0.07 -9.04 -0.17
CA GLN A 309 0.82 -9.53 0.99
C GLN A 309 1.99 -10.44 0.60
N TRP A 310 1.81 -11.28 -0.43
CA TRP A 310 2.88 -12.15 -0.91
C TRP A 310 4.03 -11.33 -1.51
N LEU A 311 3.74 -10.28 -2.28
CA LEU A 311 4.75 -9.39 -2.84
C LEU A 311 5.53 -8.65 -1.75
N ILE A 312 4.83 -8.16 -0.71
CA ILE A 312 5.47 -7.55 0.46
C ILE A 312 6.44 -8.54 1.12
N ASP A 313 6.02 -9.78 1.29
CA ASP A 313 6.84 -10.82 1.92
C ASP A 313 8.00 -11.26 1.02
N LEU A 314 7.86 -11.17 -0.30
CA LEU A 314 8.97 -11.33 -1.25
C LEU A 314 9.98 -10.19 -1.14
N PHE A 315 9.53 -8.93 -1.09
CA PHE A 315 10.44 -7.79 -0.89
C PHE A 315 11.21 -7.91 0.43
N LYS A 316 10.51 -8.28 1.51
CA LYS A 316 11.14 -8.52 2.82
C LYS A 316 12.25 -9.56 2.75
N GLN A 317 12.09 -10.61 1.95
CA GLN A 317 13.12 -11.64 1.77
C GLN A 317 14.39 -11.14 1.06
N LEU A 318 14.38 -9.94 0.47
CA LEU A 318 15.54 -9.32 -0.17
C LEU A 318 16.13 -8.19 0.68
N ILE A 319 15.28 -7.38 1.30
CA ILE A 319 15.71 -6.12 1.94
C ILE A 319 15.69 -6.17 3.47
N THR A 320 15.17 -7.24 4.09
CA THR A 320 15.10 -7.35 5.56
C THR A 320 16.09 -8.40 6.07
N ILE A 321 16.98 -7.99 6.97
CA ILE A 321 17.97 -8.90 7.57
C ILE A 321 17.26 -9.97 8.41
N PRO A 322 17.42 -11.27 8.06
CA PRO A 322 16.80 -12.34 8.83
C PRO A 322 17.46 -12.49 10.21
N PRO A 323 16.70 -12.86 11.26
CA PRO A 323 17.29 -13.20 12.55
C PRO A 323 18.30 -14.34 12.42
N PHE A 324 19.38 -14.31 13.21
CA PHE A 324 20.49 -15.29 13.12
C PHE A 324 20.04 -16.76 13.06
N HIS A 325 19.02 -17.14 13.84
CA HIS A 325 18.51 -18.52 13.90
C HIS A 325 17.72 -18.97 12.65
N LYS A 326 17.35 -18.05 11.75
CA LYS A 326 16.68 -18.32 10.47
C LYS A 326 17.62 -18.24 9.27
N THR A 327 18.84 -17.77 9.47
CA THR A 327 19.80 -17.54 8.39
C THR A 327 20.48 -18.86 7.99
N ASP A 328 20.40 -19.22 6.71
CA ASP A 328 21.20 -20.31 6.15
C ASP A 328 22.71 -19.98 6.31
N PRO A 329 23.51 -20.85 6.95
CA PRO A 329 24.95 -20.66 7.08
C PRO A 329 25.66 -20.33 5.75
N VAL A 330 25.20 -20.89 4.62
CA VAL A 330 25.77 -20.67 3.29
C VAL A 330 25.64 -19.21 2.85
N ASN A 331 24.51 -18.57 3.20
CA ASN A 331 24.19 -17.21 2.77
C ASN A 331 24.53 -16.14 3.82
N SER A 332 24.98 -16.57 5.01
CA SER A 332 25.31 -15.69 6.13
C SER A 332 26.29 -14.57 5.75
N LYS A 333 27.23 -14.83 4.83
CA LYS A 333 28.18 -13.83 4.34
C LYS A 333 27.51 -12.71 3.52
N TYR A 334 26.52 -13.04 2.70
CA TYR A 334 25.82 -12.07 1.86
C TYR A 334 24.87 -11.21 2.71
N TRP A 335 24.18 -11.83 3.67
CA TRP A 335 23.36 -11.08 4.64
C TRP A 335 24.18 -10.13 5.51
N ARG A 336 25.41 -10.51 5.88
CA ARG A 336 26.33 -9.62 6.58
C ARG A 336 26.78 -8.45 5.69
N GLU A 337 26.98 -8.67 4.39
CA GLU A 337 27.30 -7.59 3.45
C GLU A 337 26.15 -6.57 3.38
N VAL A 338 24.90 -7.04 3.24
CA VAL A 338 23.71 -6.16 3.27
C VAL A 338 23.62 -5.39 4.58
N GLU A 339 23.79 -6.04 5.73
CA GLU A 339 23.68 -5.40 7.04
C GLU A 339 24.76 -4.34 7.33
N THR A 340 25.97 -4.54 6.79
CA THR A 340 27.13 -3.68 7.05
C THR A 340 27.33 -2.58 6.03
N THR A 341 26.96 -2.83 4.76
CA THR A 341 27.23 -1.92 3.65
C THR A 341 25.97 -1.48 2.90
N GLY A 342 24.82 -2.10 3.15
CA GLY A 342 23.62 -1.90 2.35
C GLY A 342 23.71 -2.52 0.95
N VAL A 343 24.74 -3.31 0.64
CA VAL A 343 24.94 -3.89 -0.70
C VAL A 343 24.31 -5.28 -0.80
N LEU A 344 23.38 -5.41 -1.75
CA LEU A 344 22.72 -6.65 -2.15
C LEU A 344 23.43 -7.25 -3.37
N SER A 345 24.01 -8.45 -3.18
CA SER A 345 24.71 -9.18 -4.23
C SER A 345 23.76 -10.02 -5.09
N MET A 346 24.12 -10.23 -6.37
CA MET A 346 23.29 -11.05 -7.27
C MET A 346 23.20 -12.51 -6.83
N GLU A 347 24.20 -13.04 -6.14
CA GLU A 347 24.15 -14.41 -5.60
C GLU A 347 23.05 -14.57 -4.54
N LEU A 348 22.84 -13.54 -3.71
CA LEU A 348 21.76 -13.54 -2.72
C LEU A 348 20.41 -13.40 -3.42
N VAL A 349 20.31 -12.52 -4.41
CA VAL A 349 19.11 -12.37 -5.25
C VAL A 349 18.76 -13.70 -5.90
N ASP A 350 19.70 -14.33 -6.61
CA ASP A 350 19.48 -15.60 -7.29
C ASP A 350 19.09 -16.71 -6.32
N HIS A 351 19.63 -16.72 -5.10
CA HIS A 351 19.23 -17.67 -4.06
C HIS A 351 17.79 -17.46 -3.61
N VAL A 352 17.37 -16.22 -3.34
CA VAL A 352 15.99 -15.89 -2.94
C VAL A 352 15.00 -16.22 -4.06
N PHE A 353 15.34 -15.86 -5.30
CA PHE A 353 14.49 -16.08 -6.47
C PHE A 353 14.50 -17.52 -6.99
N TYR A 354 15.44 -18.37 -6.58
CA TYR A 354 15.61 -19.73 -7.10
C TYR A 354 14.30 -20.54 -7.13
N LYS A 355 13.52 -20.48 -6.05
CA LYS A 355 12.23 -21.21 -5.96
C LYS A 355 11.16 -20.57 -6.82
N PHE A 356 11.05 -19.24 -6.80
CA PHE A 356 10.01 -18.52 -7.54
C PHE A 356 10.20 -18.57 -9.05
N ILE A 357 11.45 -18.63 -9.53
CA ILE A 357 11.74 -18.83 -10.97
C ILE A 357 11.22 -20.19 -11.44
N GLN A 358 11.30 -21.24 -10.61
CA GLN A 358 10.72 -22.55 -10.92
C GLN A 358 9.19 -22.52 -10.99
N GLU A 359 8.58 -21.58 -10.26
CA GLU A 359 7.14 -21.31 -10.26
C GLU A 359 6.71 -20.34 -11.39
N GLY A 360 7.65 -19.93 -12.26
CA GLY A 360 7.38 -19.08 -13.43
C GLY A 360 7.46 -17.58 -13.18
N LEU A 361 7.97 -17.15 -12.02
CA LEU A 361 8.18 -15.72 -11.74
C LEU A 361 9.32 -15.15 -12.59
N VAL A 362 9.09 -13.99 -13.20
CA VAL A 362 10.11 -13.23 -13.91
C VAL A 362 10.87 -12.37 -12.89
N LYS A 363 12.09 -12.79 -12.54
CA LYS A 363 12.95 -12.09 -11.56
C LYS A 363 13.18 -10.64 -11.94
N GLU A 364 13.40 -10.38 -13.22
CA GLU A 364 13.70 -9.06 -13.77
C GLU A 364 12.54 -8.08 -13.56
N ASP A 365 11.29 -8.53 -13.72
CA ASP A 365 10.10 -7.71 -13.47
C ASP A 365 10.03 -7.26 -11.99
N ILE A 366 10.36 -8.16 -11.06
CA ILE A 366 10.34 -7.83 -9.62
C ILE A 366 11.49 -6.89 -9.25
N LEU A 367 12.69 -7.11 -9.78
CA LEU A 367 13.82 -6.22 -9.53
C LEU A 367 13.57 -4.82 -10.12
N ASP A 368 13.01 -4.74 -11.33
CA ASP A 368 12.61 -3.47 -11.95
C ASP A 368 11.54 -2.75 -11.13
N MET A 369 10.53 -3.48 -10.63
CA MET A 369 9.54 -2.92 -9.71
C MET A 369 10.22 -2.36 -8.46
N MET A 370 11.10 -3.14 -7.81
CA MET A 370 11.82 -2.68 -6.62
C MET A 370 12.69 -1.45 -6.89
N GLU A 371 13.34 -1.38 -8.05
CA GLU A 371 14.15 -0.23 -8.45
C GLU A 371 13.28 1.01 -8.71
N ARG A 372 12.18 0.85 -9.44
CA ARG A 372 11.22 1.94 -9.75
C ARG A 372 10.63 2.58 -8.51
N PHE A 373 10.40 1.79 -7.46
CA PHE A 373 9.88 2.26 -6.18
C PHE A 373 10.97 2.56 -5.14
N GLY A 374 12.24 2.63 -5.55
CA GLY A 374 13.35 3.06 -4.69
C GLY A 374 13.71 2.08 -3.56
N LEU A 375 13.22 0.83 -3.63
CA LEU A 375 13.58 -0.23 -2.68
C LEU A 375 15.02 -0.70 -2.85
N ILE A 376 15.49 -0.70 -4.09
CA ILE A 376 16.87 -1.00 -4.45
C ILE A 376 17.36 0.00 -5.48
N ALA A 377 18.69 0.17 -5.55
CA ALA A 377 19.34 1.04 -6.51
C ALA A 377 20.44 0.28 -7.24
N LYS A 378 20.32 0.16 -8.56
CA LYS A 378 21.26 -0.61 -9.38
C LYS A 378 22.61 0.11 -9.50
N PHE A 379 23.71 -0.61 -9.31
CA PHE A 379 25.05 -0.09 -9.57
C PHE A 379 26.01 -1.17 -10.07
N SER A 380 27.03 -0.75 -10.82
CA SER A 380 28.03 -1.64 -11.40
C SER A 380 29.43 -1.21 -10.98
N PRO A 381 30.06 -1.87 -9.97
CA PRO A 381 31.43 -1.56 -9.57
C PRO A 381 32.46 -1.90 -10.67
N SER A 382 32.10 -2.80 -11.59
CA SER A 382 32.86 -3.10 -12.80
C SER A 382 31.91 -3.48 -13.93
N PRO A 383 32.36 -3.48 -15.21
CA PRO A 383 31.49 -3.80 -16.35
C PRO A 383 30.84 -5.20 -16.30
N THR A 384 31.39 -6.11 -15.52
CA THR A 384 30.94 -7.51 -15.43
C THR A 384 30.21 -7.85 -14.14
N VAL A 385 30.20 -6.94 -13.16
CA VAL A 385 29.60 -7.18 -11.85
C VAL A 385 28.44 -6.22 -11.67
N LEU A 386 27.25 -6.78 -11.53
CA LEU A 386 26.05 -6.05 -11.17
C LEU A 386 25.78 -6.23 -9.68
N LYS A 387 25.44 -5.15 -8.99
CA LYS A 387 24.99 -5.17 -7.60
C LYS A 387 23.84 -4.18 -7.40
N TYR A 388 23.17 -4.29 -6.26
CA TYR A 388 22.14 -3.34 -5.84
C TYR A 388 22.51 -2.74 -4.48
N PHE A 389 22.21 -1.47 -4.27
CA PHE A 389 22.12 -0.89 -2.94
C PHE A 389 20.70 -1.07 -2.41
N VAL A 390 20.57 -1.27 -1.10
CA VAL A 390 19.32 -1.29 -0.35
C VAL A 390 19.31 -0.05 0.54
N PRO A 391 18.73 1.07 0.10
CA PRO A 391 18.81 2.35 0.78
C PRO A 391 18.34 2.29 2.23
N ALA A 392 17.29 1.51 2.49
CA ALA A 392 16.72 1.33 3.81
C ALA A 392 17.65 0.63 4.83
N GLN A 393 18.78 0.07 4.38
CA GLN A 393 19.80 -0.56 5.24
C GLN A 393 20.97 0.38 5.57
N LEU A 394 21.01 1.59 4.99
CA LEU A 394 22.05 2.57 5.27
C LEU A 394 21.79 3.24 6.62
N LYS A 395 22.74 3.11 7.55
CA LYS A 395 22.59 3.58 8.94
C LYS A 395 23.11 4.99 9.18
N SER A 396 24.03 5.49 8.35
CA SER A 396 24.62 6.83 8.52
C SER A 396 25.26 7.36 7.24
N SER A 397 25.30 8.69 7.12
CA SER A 397 26.07 9.36 6.07
C SER A 397 27.57 9.21 6.36
N PRO A 398 28.41 8.99 5.33
CA PRO A 398 29.86 8.95 5.50
C PRO A 398 30.36 10.28 6.07
N LYS A 399 31.01 10.27 7.24
CA LYS A 399 31.56 11.49 7.87
C LYS A 399 32.47 12.28 6.91
N SER A 400 33.21 11.56 6.07
CA SER A 400 34.07 12.13 5.04
C SER A 400 33.35 13.01 4.01
N LEU A 401 32.04 12.85 3.81
CA LEU A 401 31.22 13.73 2.95
C LEU A 401 30.72 14.96 3.71
N CYS A 402 30.41 14.83 5.01
CA CYS A 402 29.98 15.93 5.85
C CYS A 402 31.11 16.93 6.15
N ASP A 403 32.35 16.44 6.15
CA ASP A 403 33.56 17.23 6.46
C ASP A 403 34.22 17.85 5.20
N VAL A 404 33.60 17.74 4.01
CA VAL A 404 34.15 18.33 2.78
C VAL A 404 33.91 19.85 2.77
N GLU A 405 34.99 20.62 2.96
CA GLU A 405 34.95 22.07 2.75
C GLU A 405 35.21 22.40 1.28
N PRO A 406 34.39 23.26 0.65
CA PRO A 406 34.59 23.65 -0.74
C PRO A 406 35.89 24.45 -0.91
N SER A 407 36.72 24.04 -1.86
CA SER A 407 37.94 24.72 -2.28
C SER A 407 37.64 25.88 -3.23
N SER A 408 38.51 26.89 -3.27
CA SER A 408 38.41 28.00 -4.25
C SER A 408 38.54 27.57 -5.71
N HIS A 409 38.95 26.33 -5.95
CA HIS A 409 39.09 25.74 -7.28
C HIS A 409 37.96 24.76 -7.63
N ASP A 410 37.05 24.48 -6.69
CA ASP A 410 35.94 23.58 -6.94
C ASP A 410 34.88 24.27 -7.82
N PRO A 411 34.15 23.51 -8.65
CA PRO A 411 33.00 24.04 -9.35
C PRO A 411 31.99 24.61 -8.35
N CYS A 412 31.29 25.67 -8.76
CA CYS A 412 30.28 26.31 -7.92
C CYS A 412 29.24 25.26 -7.45
N PRO A 413 28.98 25.15 -6.13
CA PRO A 413 28.01 24.19 -5.62
C PRO A 413 26.61 24.51 -6.18
N MET A 414 25.96 23.49 -6.74
CA MET A 414 24.56 23.58 -7.14
C MET A 414 23.69 23.19 -5.95
N TYR A 415 22.93 24.15 -5.45
CA TYR A 415 21.93 23.89 -4.42
C TYR A 415 20.59 23.63 -5.09
N VAL A 416 20.06 22.41 -4.92
CA VAL A 416 18.71 22.06 -5.36
C VAL A 416 17.77 22.27 -4.17
N HIS A 417 16.87 23.24 -4.29
CA HIS A 417 15.85 23.51 -3.28
C HIS A 417 14.53 22.84 -3.70
N PHE A 418 14.06 21.88 -2.90
CA PHE A 418 12.75 21.27 -3.11
C PHE A 418 11.64 22.22 -2.63
N VAL A 419 10.85 22.76 -3.56
CA VAL A 419 9.85 23.81 -3.31
C VAL A 419 8.79 23.40 -2.28
N VAL A 420 8.46 22.10 -2.22
CA VAL A 420 7.48 21.53 -1.27
C VAL A 420 8.08 21.39 0.15
N GLY A 421 9.40 21.55 0.29
CA GLY A 421 10.12 21.44 1.56
C GLY A 421 10.39 20.01 2.01
N PHE A 422 10.06 19.01 1.18
CA PHE A 422 10.31 17.60 1.44
C PHE A 422 10.96 16.97 0.21
N VAL A 423 11.94 16.11 0.45
CA VAL A 423 12.38 15.13 -0.55
C VAL A 423 11.39 13.98 -0.45
N PRO A 424 10.63 13.63 -1.51
CA PRO A 424 9.76 12.47 -1.48
C PRO A 424 10.55 11.25 -0.98
N LEU A 425 9.94 10.39 -0.16
CA LEU A 425 10.60 9.17 0.36
C LEU A 425 11.24 8.34 -0.78
N LEU A 426 10.64 8.37 -1.97
CA LEU A 426 11.15 7.76 -3.20
C LEU A 426 12.44 8.40 -3.75
N ALA A 427 12.65 9.70 -3.52
CA ALA A 427 13.83 10.44 -3.96
C ALA A 427 14.95 10.49 -2.90
N ALA A 428 14.62 10.30 -1.62
CA ALA A 428 15.58 10.32 -0.50
C ALA A 428 16.36 9.01 -0.33
N CYS A 429 16.04 7.98 -1.12
CA CYS A 429 16.73 6.69 -1.12
C CYS A 429 18.10 6.72 -1.83
N PHE A 430 18.63 7.89 -2.19
CA PHE A 430 19.91 8.07 -2.88
C PHE A 430 20.84 9.01 -2.13
#